data_AF-A0A1S2LSP9-F1
#
_entry.id   AF-A0A1S2LSP9-F1
#
_cell.length_a   1.000
_cell.length_b   1.000
_cell.length_c   1.000
_cell.angle_alpha   90.00
_cell.angle_beta   90.00
_cell.angle_gamma   90.00
#
_symmetry.space_group_name_H-M   'P 1'
#
loop_
_entity.id
_entity.type
_entity.pdbx_description
1 polymer ?
#
loop_
_entity_poly.entity_id
_entity_poly.type
_entity_poly.pdbx_seq_one_letter_code
_entity_poly.pdbx_strand_id
1 'polypeptide(L)'
;MGRSIEQKRKKLKRKQRLKDAKKNWLTQTITSKNILPSYCQWYGVDKLCALIELEMLGHSFSEEYKQNIMKEIEEKRSQKKARKRKHQQHLEDNFDSDESFAFIVDYTEGGAPIGITHEEWDEMENLNRVPPNLLNNEVMIKLPKNTSELIRQLDHNQPLENLVQYSIAITLYVSKLLSLSEAATVAGLNFTDFINLLTSNHIPWNTDLEDSHFDHQSSLQSLIFEEASYNNKEE
;
A
#
# COMPACT_ATOMS: atom_id res chain seq x y z
N MET A 1 -5.46 29.10 6.02
CA MET A 1 -6.87 29.24 6.48
C MET A 1 -7.18 28.18 7.53
N GLY A 2 -7.76 28.55 8.67
CA GLY A 2 -8.08 27.60 9.75
C GLY A 2 -9.28 26.71 9.40
N ARG A 3 -9.20 25.41 9.69
CA ARG A 3 -10.31 24.46 9.50
C ARG A 3 -11.54 24.82 10.35
N SER A 4 -12.74 24.54 9.83
CA SER A 4 -14.02 24.71 10.55
C SER A 4 -14.04 23.89 11.84
N ILE A 5 -14.74 24.40 12.86
CA ILE A 5 -14.87 23.76 14.18
C ILE A 5 -15.45 22.33 14.05
N GLU A 6 -16.37 22.12 13.12
CA GLU A 6 -16.99 20.81 12.84
C GLU A 6 -15.98 19.79 12.31
N GLN A 7 -15.08 20.21 11.41
CA GLN A 7 -14.03 19.36 10.87
C GLN A 7 -12.97 19.01 11.91
N LYS A 8 -12.74 19.90 12.89
CA LYS A 8 -11.80 19.65 14.00
C LYS A 8 -12.33 18.59 14.97
N ARG A 9 -13.61 18.64 15.32
CA ARG A 9 -14.26 17.70 16.24
C ARG A 9 -14.18 16.24 15.76
N LYS A 10 -14.35 16.01 14.46
CA LYS A 10 -14.26 14.68 13.85
C LYS A 10 -12.86 14.04 13.85
N LYS A 11 -11.81 14.82 14.14
CA LYS A 11 -10.42 14.34 14.23
C LYS A 11 -9.95 14.10 15.67
N LEU A 12 -10.81 14.36 16.67
CA LEU A 12 -10.47 14.17 18.07
C LEU A 12 -10.23 12.69 18.38
N LYS A 13 -9.17 12.40 19.14
CA LYS A 13 -8.89 11.06 19.67
C LYS A 13 -9.84 10.75 20.85
N ARG A 14 -10.07 9.48 21.17
CA ARG A 14 -11.02 9.03 22.21
C ARG A 14 -10.93 9.79 23.53
N LYS A 15 -9.72 9.95 24.10
CA LYS A 15 -9.53 10.71 25.36
C LYS A 15 -9.98 12.17 25.25
N GLN A 16 -9.78 12.80 24.09
CA GLN A 16 -10.22 14.17 23.84
C GLN A 16 -11.73 14.23 23.64
N ARG A 17 -12.31 13.28 22.91
CA ARG A 17 -13.77 13.16 22.74
C ARG A 17 -14.49 13.02 24.07
N LEU A 18 -14.04 12.13 24.97
CA LEU A 18 -14.65 11.96 26.29
C LEU A 18 -14.60 13.25 27.14
N LYS A 19 -13.47 13.98 27.10
CA LYS A 19 -13.33 15.26 27.79
C LYS A 19 -14.25 16.34 27.20
N ASP A 20 -14.27 16.46 25.87
CA ASP A 20 -15.14 17.41 25.16
C ASP A 20 -16.62 17.08 25.35
N ALA A 21 -16.96 15.79 25.34
CA ALA A 21 -18.32 15.32 25.52
C ALA A 21 -18.86 15.68 26.89
N LYS A 22 -18.07 15.44 27.93
CA LYS A 22 -18.42 15.77 29.32
C LYS A 22 -18.55 17.28 29.55
N LYS A 23 -17.73 18.10 28.88
CA LYS A 23 -17.66 19.54 29.11
C LYS A 23 -18.62 20.36 28.26
N ASN A 24 -18.76 20.00 26.99
CA ASN A 24 -19.36 20.87 25.96
C ASN A 24 -20.55 20.20 25.25
N TRP A 25 -20.44 18.93 24.87
CA TRP A 25 -21.46 18.29 24.05
C TRP A 25 -22.71 17.91 24.86
N LEU A 26 -22.54 17.20 25.98
CA LEU A 26 -23.67 16.80 26.80
C LEU A 26 -24.49 18.01 27.28
N THR A 27 -23.82 19.11 27.64
CA THR A 27 -24.50 20.36 28.04
C THR A 27 -25.32 21.01 26.91
N GLN A 28 -25.01 20.71 25.64
CA GLN A 28 -25.69 21.28 24.47
C GLN A 28 -26.76 20.35 23.85
N THR A 29 -26.70 19.04 24.12
CA THR A 29 -27.42 18.03 23.30
C THR A 29 -28.40 17.13 24.08
N ILE A 30 -28.63 17.39 25.38
CA ILE A 30 -29.58 16.63 26.25
C ILE A 30 -31.01 16.52 25.65
N THR A 31 -31.38 17.39 24.71
CA THR A 31 -32.72 17.44 24.11
C THR A 31 -32.96 16.42 22.99
N SER A 32 -31.95 15.68 22.50
CA SER A 32 -32.18 14.75 21.37
C SER A 32 -32.70 13.39 21.84
N LYS A 33 -33.88 12.99 21.34
CA LYS A 33 -34.54 11.69 21.54
C LYS A 33 -33.67 10.46 21.19
N ASN A 34 -32.50 10.69 20.58
CA ASN A 34 -31.58 9.67 20.08
C ASN A 34 -30.11 10.08 20.32
N ILE A 35 -29.63 9.87 21.54
CA ILE A 35 -28.27 10.25 21.97
C ILE A 35 -27.15 9.57 21.16
N LEU A 36 -27.34 8.30 20.79
CA LEU A 36 -26.33 7.51 20.09
C LEU A 36 -26.09 8.02 18.66
N PRO A 37 -27.11 8.20 17.79
CA PRO A 37 -26.92 8.84 16.48
C PRO A 37 -26.32 10.25 16.55
N SER A 38 -26.75 11.07 17.51
CA SER A 38 -26.22 12.42 17.70
C SER A 38 -24.71 12.40 18.01
N TYR A 39 -24.26 11.46 18.85
CA TYR A 39 -22.84 11.31 19.18
C TYR A 39 -22.02 10.87 17.96
N CYS A 40 -22.54 9.91 17.19
CA CYS A 40 -21.91 9.44 15.96
C CYS A 40 -21.69 10.60 14.97
N GLN A 41 -22.73 11.42 14.76
CA GLN A 41 -22.69 12.54 13.84
C GLN A 41 -21.72 13.63 14.29
N TRP A 42 -21.73 13.95 15.58
CA TRP A 42 -20.90 15.03 16.14
C TRP A 42 -19.41 14.71 16.08
N TYR A 43 -19.03 13.49 16.43
CA TYR A 43 -17.62 13.08 16.50
C TYR A 43 -17.13 12.26 15.30
N GLY A 44 -18.02 11.90 14.37
CA GLY A 44 -17.67 11.11 13.19
C GLY A 44 -17.22 9.68 13.55
N VAL A 45 -17.83 9.07 14.56
CA VAL A 45 -17.51 7.70 15.02
C VAL A 45 -18.61 6.72 14.63
N ASP A 46 -18.28 5.43 14.61
CA ASP A 46 -19.27 4.37 14.40
C ASP A 46 -20.15 4.14 15.65
N LYS A 47 -21.26 3.43 15.45
CA LYS A 47 -22.26 3.15 16.49
C LYS A 47 -21.68 2.38 17.69
N LEU A 48 -20.73 1.48 17.48
CA LEU A 48 -20.14 0.69 18.56
C LEU A 48 -19.21 1.54 19.42
N CYS A 49 -18.37 2.37 18.79
CA CYS A 49 -17.53 3.34 19.47
C CYS A 49 -18.38 4.33 20.27
N ALA A 50 -19.44 4.87 19.67
CA ALA A 50 -20.36 5.78 20.35
C ALA A 50 -21.03 5.12 21.55
N LEU A 51 -21.50 3.87 21.41
CA LEU A 51 -22.15 3.12 22.49
C LEU A 51 -21.23 2.98 23.70
N ILE A 52 -20.01 2.47 23.48
CA ILE A 52 -19.02 2.26 24.55
C ILE A 52 -18.62 3.60 25.20
N GLU A 53 -18.38 4.64 24.41
CA GLU A 53 -17.99 5.95 24.94
C GLU A 53 -19.12 6.61 25.75
N LEU A 54 -20.38 6.44 25.32
CA LEU A 54 -21.54 6.93 26.07
C LEU A 54 -21.75 6.17 27.39
N GLU A 55 -21.50 4.85 27.42
CA GLU A 55 -21.49 4.08 28.68
C GLU A 55 -20.41 4.57 29.65
N MET A 56 -19.20 4.86 29.14
CA MET A 56 -18.14 5.47 29.96
C MET A 56 -18.50 6.86 30.49
N LEU A 57 -19.38 7.58 29.79
CA LEU A 57 -19.91 8.87 30.22
C LEU A 57 -21.10 8.74 31.18
N GLY A 58 -21.55 7.51 31.48
CA GLY A 58 -22.61 7.20 32.44
C GLY A 58 -23.99 6.95 31.83
N HIS A 59 -24.11 6.85 30.50
CA HIS A 59 -25.38 6.48 29.86
C HIS A 59 -25.56 4.97 29.80
N SER A 60 -26.65 4.46 30.37
CA SER A 60 -27.00 3.04 30.27
C SER A 60 -27.87 2.76 29.05
N PHE A 61 -27.58 1.66 28.35
CA PHE A 61 -28.41 1.13 27.26
C PHE A 61 -28.96 -0.24 27.64
N SER A 62 -30.18 -0.57 27.20
CA SER A 62 -30.72 -1.91 27.41
C SER A 62 -29.94 -2.96 26.62
N GLU A 63 -29.86 -4.18 27.15
CA GLU A 63 -29.13 -5.25 26.49
C GLU A 63 -29.70 -5.58 25.10
N GLU A 64 -31.03 -5.53 24.96
CA GLU A 64 -31.72 -5.67 23.68
C GLU A 64 -31.26 -4.61 22.66
N TYR A 65 -31.10 -3.35 23.10
CA TYR A 65 -30.62 -2.29 22.22
C TYR A 65 -29.18 -2.56 21.76
N LYS A 66 -28.30 -3.02 22.65
CA LYS A 66 -26.92 -3.39 22.30
C LYS A 66 -26.89 -4.54 21.30
N GLN A 67 -27.69 -5.58 21.53
CA GLN A 67 -27.79 -6.72 20.64
C GLN A 67 -28.27 -6.32 19.25
N ASN A 68 -29.28 -5.44 19.16
CA ASN A 68 -29.76 -4.91 17.90
C ASN A 68 -28.68 -4.16 17.12
N ILE A 69 -27.88 -3.33 17.81
CA ILE A 69 -26.75 -2.60 17.20
C ILE A 69 -25.68 -3.58 16.70
N MET A 70 -25.33 -4.60 17.50
CA MET A 70 -24.34 -5.62 17.10
C MET A 70 -24.81 -6.41 15.87
N LYS A 71 -26.08 -6.81 15.85
CA LYS A 71 -26.70 -7.49 14.72
C LYS A 71 -26.65 -6.63 13.44
N GLU A 72 -27.01 -5.35 13.54
CA GLU A 72 -26.95 -4.41 12.41
C GLU A 72 -25.51 -4.26 11.87
N ILE A 73 -24.52 -4.17 12.75
CA ILE A 73 -23.10 -4.07 12.36
C ILE A 73 -22.65 -5.33 11.62
N GLU A 74 -23.02 -6.51 12.12
CA GLU A 74 -22.64 -7.78 11.51
C GLU A 74 -23.33 -7.99 10.16
N GLU A 75 -24.62 -7.64 10.05
CA GLU A 75 -25.36 -7.67 8.78
C GLU A 75 -24.72 -6.75 7.73
N LYS A 76 -24.30 -5.54 8.12
CA LYS A 76 -23.58 -4.63 7.19
C LYS A 76 -22.23 -5.19 6.76
N ARG A 77 -21.49 -5.81 7.67
CA ARG A 77 -20.20 -6.45 7.36
C ARG A 77 -20.39 -7.64 6.41
N SER A 78 -21.37 -8.50 6.68
CA SER A 78 -21.66 -9.67 5.85
C SER A 78 -22.14 -9.26 4.46
N GLN A 79 -22.99 -8.24 4.34
CA GLN A 79 -23.42 -7.67 3.05
C GLN A 79 -22.25 -7.10 2.25
N LYS A 80 -21.35 -6.33 2.89
CA LYS A 80 -20.15 -5.79 2.21
C LYS A 80 -19.24 -6.91 1.71
N LYS A 81 -19.05 -7.96 2.53
CA LYS A 81 -18.27 -9.14 2.16
C LYS A 81 -18.91 -9.91 1.01
N ALA A 82 -20.25 -10.10 1.03
CA ALA A 82 -20.99 -10.73 -0.05
C ALA A 82 -20.90 -9.94 -1.36
N ARG A 83 -21.02 -8.60 -1.32
CA ARG A 83 -20.82 -7.74 -2.49
C ARG A 83 -19.41 -7.84 -3.05
N LYS A 84 -18.39 -7.81 -2.19
CA LYS A 84 -16.99 -7.98 -2.61
C LYS A 84 -16.78 -9.36 -3.27
N ARG A 85 -17.31 -10.42 -2.67
CA ARG A 85 -17.27 -11.78 -3.23
C ARG A 85 -17.97 -11.86 -4.58
N LYS A 86 -19.17 -11.31 -4.71
CA LYS A 86 -19.91 -11.29 -5.98
C LYS A 86 -19.19 -10.51 -7.06
N HIS A 87 -18.58 -9.37 -6.71
CA HIS A 87 -17.78 -8.59 -7.66
C HIS A 87 -16.51 -9.35 -8.08
N GLN A 88 -15.85 -10.00 -7.13
CA GLN A 88 -14.68 -10.83 -7.42
C GLN A 88 -15.03 -12.06 -8.26
N GLN A 89 -16.14 -12.74 -7.97
CA GLN A 89 -16.67 -13.83 -8.79
C GLN A 89 -17.07 -13.34 -10.18
N HIS A 90 -17.70 -12.18 -10.32
CA HIS A 90 -18.00 -11.60 -11.63
C HIS A 90 -16.72 -11.26 -12.41
N LEU A 91 -15.65 -10.84 -11.74
CA LEU A 91 -14.36 -10.67 -12.41
C LEU A 91 -13.82 -12.05 -12.85
N GLU A 92 -13.81 -13.03 -11.95
CA GLU A 92 -13.36 -14.42 -12.18
C GLU A 92 -14.15 -15.15 -13.28
N ASP A 93 -15.47 -14.98 -13.34
CA ASP A 93 -16.38 -15.59 -14.31
C ASP A 93 -16.34 -14.87 -15.68
N ASN A 94 -15.88 -13.60 -15.71
CA ASN A 94 -15.70 -12.83 -16.95
C ASN A 94 -14.28 -12.92 -17.51
N PHE A 95 -13.40 -13.80 -16.99
CA PHE A 95 -12.16 -14.13 -17.71
C PHE A 95 -12.51 -15.07 -18.85
N ASP A 96 -12.86 -14.47 -19.99
CA ASP A 96 -13.08 -15.17 -21.24
C ASP A 96 -11.86 -14.99 -22.14
N SER A 97 -11.48 -16.05 -22.85
CA SER A 97 -10.37 -16.05 -23.80
C SER A 97 -10.75 -16.99 -24.93
N ASP A 98 -10.43 -16.59 -26.15
CA ASP A 98 -10.70 -17.38 -27.34
C ASP A 98 -9.44 -17.52 -28.21
N GLU A 99 -9.60 -17.95 -29.46
CA GLU A 99 -8.48 -18.18 -30.37
C GLU A 99 -7.78 -16.88 -30.82
N SER A 100 -8.45 -15.73 -30.73
CA SER A 100 -7.91 -14.41 -31.13
C SER A 100 -7.53 -13.54 -29.92
N PHE A 101 -8.23 -13.67 -28.81
CA PHE A 101 -8.08 -12.85 -27.60
C PHE A 101 -7.53 -13.64 -26.42
N ALA A 102 -6.40 -13.18 -25.89
CA ALA A 102 -5.81 -13.66 -24.63
C ALA A 102 -6.66 -13.29 -23.42
N PHE A 103 -7.39 -12.18 -23.49
CA PHE A 103 -8.27 -11.73 -22.42
C PHE A 103 -9.40 -10.85 -22.95
N ILE A 104 -10.66 -11.28 -22.78
CA ILE A 104 -11.85 -10.54 -23.19
C ILE A 104 -12.48 -9.90 -21.94
N VAL A 105 -12.62 -8.58 -21.96
CA VAL A 105 -13.21 -7.80 -20.86
C VAL A 105 -14.72 -7.65 -21.04
N ASP A 106 -15.18 -7.52 -22.28
CA ASP A 106 -16.59 -7.31 -22.61
C ASP A 106 -16.88 -7.64 -24.08
N TYR A 107 -18.14 -7.54 -24.50
CA TYR A 107 -18.58 -7.62 -25.89
C TYR A 107 -19.34 -6.35 -26.27
N THR A 108 -19.15 -5.90 -27.51
CA THR A 108 -19.96 -4.79 -28.08
C THR A 108 -21.43 -5.20 -28.20
N GLU A 109 -22.34 -4.23 -28.37
CA GLU A 109 -23.77 -4.49 -28.63
C GLU A 109 -24.02 -5.35 -29.88
N GLY A 110 -23.04 -5.41 -30.81
CA GLY A 110 -23.05 -6.28 -32.00
C GLY A 110 -22.41 -7.65 -31.80
N GLY A 111 -21.97 -7.99 -30.58
CA GLY A 111 -21.36 -9.27 -30.23
C GLY A 111 -19.88 -9.41 -30.59
N ALA A 112 -19.21 -8.35 -31.03
CA ALA A 112 -17.76 -8.39 -31.25
C ALA A 112 -17.02 -8.28 -29.90
N PRO A 113 -16.02 -9.14 -29.61
CA PRO A 113 -15.27 -9.12 -28.36
C PRO A 113 -14.42 -7.84 -28.22
N ILE A 114 -14.34 -7.32 -27.00
CA ILE A 114 -13.47 -6.23 -26.57
C ILE A 114 -12.48 -6.80 -25.56
N GLY A 115 -11.20 -6.83 -25.92
CA GLY A 115 -10.18 -7.49 -25.11
C GLY A 115 -8.76 -7.21 -25.59
N ILE A 116 -7.80 -7.88 -24.95
CA ILE A 116 -6.39 -7.94 -25.34
C ILE A 116 -6.21 -9.17 -26.22
N THR A 117 -5.69 -8.98 -27.43
CA THR A 117 -5.38 -10.08 -28.35
C THR A 117 -4.18 -10.91 -27.87
N HIS A 118 -4.04 -12.15 -28.35
CA HIS A 118 -2.81 -12.94 -28.05
C HIS A 118 -1.54 -12.23 -28.53
N GLU A 119 -1.62 -11.55 -29.67
CA GLU A 119 -0.50 -10.78 -30.23
C GLU A 119 -0.15 -9.57 -29.35
N GLU A 120 -1.13 -8.77 -28.92
CA GLU A 120 -0.92 -7.65 -28.00
C GLU A 120 -0.43 -8.13 -26.62
N TRP A 121 -0.91 -9.29 -26.15
CA TRP A 121 -0.46 -9.89 -24.90
C TRP A 121 0.99 -10.35 -24.99
N ASP A 122 1.37 -11.01 -26.09
CA ASP A 122 2.75 -11.41 -26.37
C ASP A 122 3.66 -10.18 -26.54
N GLU A 123 3.19 -9.10 -27.17
CA GLU A 123 3.92 -7.84 -27.28
C GLU A 123 4.11 -7.17 -25.91
N MET A 124 3.08 -7.15 -25.05
CA MET A 124 3.19 -6.65 -23.67
C MET A 124 4.10 -7.52 -22.81
N GLU A 125 4.04 -8.85 -22.95
CA GLU A 125 4.98 -9.76 -22.33
C GLU A 125 6.38 -9.55 -22.89
N ASN A 126 6.54 -9.22 -24.17
CA ASN A 126 7.84 -8.92 -24.78
C ASN A 126 8.39 -7.53 -24.41
N LEU A 127 7.54 -6.55 -24.09
CA LEU A 127 7.93 -5.26 -23.52
C LEU A 127 8.33 -5.38 -22.03
N ASN A 128 7.66 -6.27 -21.28
CA ASN A 128 7.99 -6.57 -19.88
C ASN A 128 9.03 -7.68 -19.73
N ARG A 129 9.29 -8.46 -20.79
CA ARG A 129 10.49 -9.28 -20.91
C ARG A 129 11.62 -8.31 -21.09
N VAL A 130 12.42 -8.22 -20.04
CA VAL A 130 13.84 -7.97 -20.17
C VAL A 130 14.30 -8.74 -21.42
N PRO A 131 14.73 -8.05 -22.50
CA PRO A 131 15.16 -8.70 -23.72
C PRO A 131 16.11 -9.86 -23.38
N PRO A 132 16.15 -10.98 -24.13
CA PRO A 132 17.07 -12.08 -23.82
C PRO A 132 18.53 -11.60 -23.74
N ASN A 133 18.83 -10.51 -24.44
CA ASN A 133 20.08 -9.75 -24.45
C ASN A 133 20.32 -8.88 -23.19
N LEU A 134 19.30 -8.60 -22.38
CA LEU A 134 19.42 -8.02 -21.03
C LEU A 134 19.33 -9.08 -19.91
N LEU A 135 18.87 -10.32 -20.17
CA LEU A 135 19.04 -11.44 -19.22
C LEU A 135 20.52 -11.77 -18.98
N ASN A 136 21.39 -11.38 -19.92
CA ASN A 136 22.84 -11.46 -19.87
C ASN A 136 23.52 -10.08 -19.80
N ASN A 137 22.87 -9.05 -19.23
CA ASN A 137 23.57 -7.81 -18.85
C ASN A 137 24.32 -8.02 -17.53
N GLU A 138 25.20 -9.01 -17.48
CA GLU A 138 26.20 -9.10 -16.42
C GLU A 138 27.13 -7.89 -16.54
N VAL A 139 27.02 -6.98 -15.58
CA VAL A 139 27.95 -5.85 -15.51
C VAL A 139 29.23 -6.34 -14.85
N MET A 140 30.34 -6.31 -15.61
CA MET A 140 31.66 -6.65 -15.09
C MET A 140 32.15 -5.56 -14.12
N ILE A 141 31.99 -5.78 -12.82
CA ILE A 141 32.52 -4.90 -11.78
C ILE A 141 33.98 -5.27 -11.49
N LYS A 142 34.92 -4.41 -11.89
CA LYS A 142 36.33 -4.57 -11.56
C LYS A 142 36.60 -4.04 -10.15
N LEU A 143 36.86 -4.95 -9.22
CA LEU A 143 37.22 -4.62 -7.85
C LEU A 143 38.73 -4.80 -7.61
N PRO A 144 39.38 -3.94 -6.81
CA PRO A 144 40.74 -4.16 -6.36
C PRO A 144 40.87 -5.49 -5.61
N LYS A 145 41.97 -6.23 -5.79
CA LYS A 145 42.11 -7.59 -5.20
C LYS A 145 41.92 -7.62 -3.68
N ASN A 146 42.38 -6.59 -2.98
CA ASN A 146 42.26 -6.45 -1.53
C ASN A 146 40.81 -6.27 -1.05
N THR A 147 39.88 -5.80 -1.88
CA THR A 147 38.47 -5.68 -1.44
C THR A 147 37.77 -7.03 -1.38
N SER A 148 38.19 -8.00 -2.20
CA SER A 148 37.61 -9.35 -2.16
C SER A 148 37.87 -10.06 -0.82
N GLU A 149 39.02 -9.80 -0.20
CA GLU A 149 39.35 -10.32 1.13
C GLU A 149 38.50 -9.66 2.21
N LEU A 150 38.32 -8.34 2.14
CA LEU A 150 37.48 -7.57 3.07
C LEU A 150 36.00 -7.95 2.99
N ILE A 151 35.46 -8.12 1.77
CA ILE A 151 34.06 -8.50 1.58
C ILE A 151 33.82 -9.91 2.13
N ARG A 152 34.76 -10.84 1.92
CA ARG A 152 34.65 -12.20 2.47
C ARG A 152 34.67 -12.23 4.00
N GLN A 153 35.26 -11.24 4.68
CA GLN A 153 35.22 -11.16 6.15
C GLN A 153 33.83 -10.80 6.70
N LEU A 154 32.94 -10.25 5.88
CA LEU A 154 31.59 -9.87 6.31
C LEU A 154 30.67 -11.08 6.48
N ASP A 155 30.73 -12.03 5.56
CA ASP A 155 30.05 -13.32 5.67
C ASP A 155 30.74 -14.38 4.79
N HIS A 156 31.40 -15.34 5.44
CA HIS A 156 32.16 -16.39 4.76
C HIS A 156 31.29 -17.45 4.09
N ASN A 157 29.99 -17.52 4.42
CA ASN A 157 29.11 -18.60 4.01
C ASN A 157 28.36 -18.30 2.70
N GLN A 158 28.51 -17.08 2.16
CA GLN A 158 27.89 -16.65 0.92
C GLN A 158 28.92 -16.46 -0.20
N PRO A 159 28.55 -16.74 -1.47
CA PRO A 159 29.34 -16.36 -2.63
C PRO A 159 29.64 -14.85 -2.63
N LEU A 160 30.84 -14.47 -3.07
CA LEU A 160 31.27 -13.06 -3.13
C LEU A 160 30.30 -12.20 -3.94
N GLU A 161 29.76 -12.76 -5.02
CA GLU A 161 28.79 -12.11 -5.88
C GLU A 161 27.50 -11.74 -5.14
N ASN A 162 26.96 -12.67 -4.34
CA ASN A 162 25.77 -12.42 -3.52
C ASN A 162 26.01 -11.28 -2.53
N LEU A 163 27.19 -11.23 -1.89
CA LEU A 163 27.52 -10.15 -0.95
C LEU A 163 27.56 -8.78 -1.63
N VAL A 164 28.08 -8.72 -2.86
CA VAL A 164 28.07 -7.51 -3.68
C VAL A 164 26.63 -7.14 -4.05
N GLN A 165 25.83 -8.10 -4.53
CA GLN A 165 24.42 -7.87 -4.87
C GLN A 165 23.59 -7.40 -3.68
N TYR A 166 23.77 -7.99 -2.50
CA TYR A 166 23.13 -7.57 -1.25
C TYR A 166 23.49 -6.12 -0.91
N SER A 167 24.77 -5.76 -1.00
CA SER A 167 25.21 -4.39 -0.72
C SER A 167 24.60 -3.36 -1.68
N ILE A 168 24.49 -3.71 -2.96
CA ILE A 168 23.88 -2.86 -3.99
C ILE A 168 22.37 -2.72 -3.72
N ALA A 169 21.66 -3.83 -3.53
CA ALA A 169 20.23 -3.86 -3.26
C ALA A 169 19.87 -3.03 -2.01
N ILE A 170 20.62 -3.20 -0.92
CA ILE A 170 20.45 -2.42 0.31
C ILE A 170 20.69 -0.93 0.04
N THR A 171 21.76 -0.59 -0.67
CA THR A 171 22.10 0.82 -0.96
C THR A 171 20.99 1.48 -1.76
N LEU A 172 20.52 0.84 -2.83
CA LEU A 172 19.46 1.37 -3.68
C LEU A 172 18.12 1.51 -2.92
N TYR A 173 17.81 0.56 -2.05
CA TYR A 173 16.64 0.62 -1.16
C TYR A 173 16.72 1.81 -0.18
N VAL A 174 17.84 1.94 0.54
CA VAL A 174 18.05 3.03 1.51
C VAL A 174 18.05 4.39 0.83
N SER A 175 18.60 4.47 -0.39
CA SER A 175 18.55 5.66 -1.25
C SER A 175 17.17 5.97 -1.83
N LYS A 176 16.15 5.12 -1.58
CA LYS A 176 14.77 5.24 -2.11
C LYS A 176 14.68 5.22 -3.63
N LEU A 177 15.65 4.57 -4.28
CA LEU A 177 15.62 4.33 -5.72
C LEU A 177 14.88 3.04 -6.07
N LEU A 178 14.75 2.12 -5.12
CA LEU A 178 13.98 0.89 -5.24
C LEU A 178 12.97 0.77 -4.10
N SER A 179 11.80 0.20 -4.44
CA SER A 179 10.87 -0.34 -3.46
C SER A 179 11.47 -1.57 -2.76
N LEU A 180 10.84 -1.95 -1.65
CA LEU A 180 11.26 -3.11 -0.86
C LEU A 180 11.23 -4.42 -1.66
N SER A 181 10.22 -4.58 -2.53
CA SER A 181 10.10 -5.76 -3.41
C SER A 181 11.17 -5.78 -4.50
N GLU A 182 11.44 -4.64 -5.14
CA GLU A 182 12.45 -4.57 -6.19
C GLU A 182 13.85 -4.81 -5.64
N ALA A 183 14.14 -4.27 -4.45
CA ALA A 183 15.41 -4.52 -3.78
C ALA A 183 15.61 -6.00 -3.42
N ALA A 184 14.56 -6.71 -3.00
CA ALA A 184 14.61 -8.16 -2.79
C ALA A 184 14.93 -8.91 -4.09
N THR A 185 14.33 -8.50 -5.21
CA THR A 185 14.62 -9.07 -6.54
C THR A 185 16.07 -8.82 -6.97
N VAL A 186 16.59 -7.60 -6.79
CA VAL A 186 18.00 -7.27 -7.09
C VAL A 186 18.98 -8.07 -6.24
N ALA A 187 18.61 -8.36 -4.99
CA ALA A 187 19.39 -9.23 -4.11
C ALA A 187 19.29 -10.73 -4.46
N GLY A 188 18.42 -11.14 -5.39
CA GLY A 188 18.16 -12.56 -5.66
C GLY A 188 17.56 -13.32 -4.47
N LEU A 189 16.91 -12.61 -3.54
CA LEU A 189 16.31 -13.16 -2.33
C LEU A 189 14.78 -13.13 -2.42
N ASN A 190 14.13 -14.07 -1.73
CA ASN A 190 12.70 -13.90 -1.48
C ASN A 190 12.49 -12.74 -0.49
N PHE A 191 11.24 -12.24 -0.45
CA PHE A 191 10.88 -11.09 0.37
C PHE A 191 11.27 -11.28 1.85
N THR A 192 10.99 -12.44 2.43
CA THR A 192 11.28 -12.75 3.84
C THR A 192 12.77 -12.72 4.14
N ASP A 193 13.59 -13.29 3.25
CA ASP A 193 15.04 -13.36 3.42
C ASP A 193 15.68 -11.98 3.28
N PHE A 194 15.15 -11.15 2.38
CA PHE A 194 15.60 -9.76 2.27
C PHE A 194 15.22 -8.93 3.51
N ILE A 195 14.03 -9.13 4.08
CA ILE A 195 13.66 -8.53 5.37
C ILE A 195 14.60 -8.96 6.50
N ASN A 196 14.96 -10.24 6.54
CA ASN A 196 15.90 -10.78 7.52
C ASN A 196 17.29 -10.16 7.34
N LEU A 197 17.72 -9.95 6.09
CA LEU A 197 18.97 -9.27 5.75
C LEU A 197 18.98 -7.82 6.26
N LEU A 198 17.92 -7.05 6.02
CA LEU A 198 17.79 -5.69 6.53
C LEU A 198 17.79 -5.65 8.06
N THR A 199 17.06 -6.56 8.69
CA THR A 199 16.96 -6.67 10.14
C THR A 199 18.31 -7.01 10.78
N SER A 200 19.07 -7.93 10.17
CA SER A 200 20.41 -8.33 10.63
C SER A 200 21.44 -7.20 10.50
N ASN A 201 21.23 -6.29 9.54
CA ASN A 201 22.05 -5.09 9.35
C ASN A 201 21.52 -3.87 10.12
N HIS A 202 20.52 -4.03 10.99
CA HIS A 202 19.86 -2.95 11.73
C HIS A 202 19.26 -1.85 10.84
N ILE A 203 18.82 -2.21 9.64
CA ILE A 203 18.20 -1.29 8.67
C ILE A 203 16.68 -1.32 8.86
N PRO A 204 16.04 -0.16 9.13
CA PRO A 204 14.60 -0.09 9.34
C PRO A 204 13.86 -0.26 8.01
N TRP A 205 12.90 -1.18 7.99
CA TRP A 205 12.05 -1.48 6.83
C TRP A 205 10.55 -1.33 7.11
N ASN A 206 10.17 -1.15 8.39
CA ASN A 206 8.78 -1.04 8.88
C ASN A 206 8.45 0.33 9.50
N THR A 207 9.21 1.37 9.19
CA THR A 207 8.73 2.73 9.45
C THR A 207 7.70 3.07 8.39
N ASP A 208 6.53 3.59 8.81
CA ASP A 208 5.42 4.08 8.00
C ASP A 208 5.88 5.06 6.88
N LEU A 209 6.59 4.55 5.89
CA LEU A 209 6.77 5.15 4.60
C LEU A 209 5.46 4.83 3.91
N GLU A 210 4.52 5.76 4.09
CA GLU A 210 3.37 5.91 3.23
C GLU A 210 3.77 5.50 1.81
N ASP A 211 2.88 4.78 1.15
CA ASP A 211 2.75 4.73 -0.30
C ASP A 211 2.68 6.16 -0.86
N SER A 212 3.76 6.94 -0.75
CA SER A 212 4.03 8.04 -1.64
C SER A 212 4.27 7.33 -2.94
N HIS A 213 3.20 7.22 -3.73
CA HIS A 213 3.20 7.10 -5.18
C HIS A 213 4.57 7.54 -5.71
N PHE A 214 5.50 6.57 -5.80
CA PHE A 214 6.79 6.82 -6.40
C PHE A 214 6.48 6.73 -7.87
N ASP A 215 6.10 7.87 -8.43
CA ASP A 215 5.88 8.04 -9.85
C ASP A 215 7.24 7.85 -10.53
N HIS A 216 7.51 6.58 -10.86
CA HIS A 216 8.78 6.08 -11.38
C HIS A 216 9.21 6.82 -12.66
N GLN A 217 8.25 7.48 -13.32
CA GLN A 217 8.43 8.23 -14.55
C GLN A 217 8.89 9.68 -14.32
N SER A 218 8.49 10.31 -13.21
CA SER A 218 8.79 11.72 -12.93
C SER A 218 10.20 11.94 -12.36
N SER A 219 10.71 11.02 -11.53
CA SER A 219 12.00 11.19 -10.85
C SER A 219 13.21 10.87 -11.74
N LEU A 220 13.06 9.94 -12.68
CA LEU A 220 14.12 9.65 -13.67
C LEU A 220 14.22 10.78 -14.71
N GLN A 221 13.10 11.37 -15.12
CA GLN A 221 13.14 12.54 -16.00
C GLN A 221 13.81 13.75 -15.35
N SER A 222 13.58 14.02 -14.05
CA SER A 222 14.23 15.17 -13.41
C SER A 222 15.75 15.00 -13.29
N LEU A 223 16.23 13.80 -12.97
CA LEU A 223 17.67 13.51 -12.88
C LEU A 223 18.36 13.54 -14.25
N ILE A 224 17.72 12.98 -15.30
CA ILE A 224 18.25 13.00 -16.67
C ILE A 224 18.27 14.43 -17.23
N PHE A 225 17.29 15.26 -16.88
CA PHE A 225 17.23 16.66 -17.34
C PHE A 225 18.26 17.55 -16.64
N GLU A 226 18.60 17.28 -15.38
CA GLU A 226 19.62 18.02 -14.62
C GLU A 226 21.04 17.72 -15.13
N GLU A 227 21.34 16.48 -15.51
CA GLU A 227 22.61 16.08 -16.15
C GLU A 227 22.79 16.70 -17.54
N ALA A 228 21.74 16.74 -18.36
CA ALA A 228 21.77 17.36 -19.68
C ALA A 228 21.95 18.89 -19.64
N SER A 229 21.55 19.53 -18.52
CA SER A 229 21.70 20.97 -18.29
C SER A 229 23.10 21.36 -17.82
N TYR A 230 23.81 20.43 -17.17
CA TYR A 230 25.18 20.64 -16.69
C TYR A 230 26.20 20.43 -17.81
N ASN A 231 25.97 19.45 -18.69
CA ASN A 231 26.87 19.13 -19.80
C ASN A 231 26.78 20.11 -21.00
N ASN A 232 25.84 21.05 -21.01
CA ASN A 232 25.70 22.07 -22.07
C ASN A 232 26.25 23.47 -21.67
N LYS A 233 26.98 23.58 -20.54
CA LYS A 233 27.60 24.84 -20.11
C LYS A 233 29.15 24.83 -20.17
N GLU A 234 29.75 23.76 -20.67
CA GLU A 234 31.21 23.62 -20.80
C GLU A 234 31.70 23.47 -22.26
N GLU A 235 30.96 24.00 -23.24
CA GLU A 235 31.50 24.27 -24.60
C GLU A 235 31.56 25.77 -24.91
#